data_AF-A0A7S0IDF9-F1
#
_entry.id   AF-A0A7S0IDF9-F1
#
_cell.length_a   1.000
_cell.length_b   1.000
_cell.length_c   1.000
_cell.angle_alpha   90.00
_cell.angle_beta   90.00
_cell.angle_gamma   90.00
#
_symmetry.space_group_name_H-M   'P 1'
#
loop_
_entity.id
_entity.type
_entity.pdbx_description
1 polymer ?
#
loop_
_entity_poly.entity_id
_entity_poly.type
_entity_poly.pdbx_seq_one_letter_code
_entity_poly.pdbx_strand_id
1 'polypeptide(L)'
;VTCDARRPIAMFGYDGQGPSHLLRQTDDDVWEIDCGGDVAGNVKVLLEEVVKIVGEGVADAKIAAEAARRPPPPTMPRDAKLNPVNLCAVVACAQPARCVVVDESLTSGGSYWDQSAGCPQFTHLTLTGGAIGFGPPASVGAAVAVGP
;
A
#
# COMPACT_ATOMS: atom_id res chain seq x y z
N VAL A 1 7.20 -0.31 14.54
CA VAL A 1 8.11 0.77 14.12
C VAL A 1 7.58 1.37 12.85
N THR A 2 7.36 2.69 12.81
CA THR A 2 7.16 3.44 11.56
C THR A 2 8.48 4.16 11.25
N CYS A 3 8.98 4.04 10.02
CA CYS A 3 10.21 4.73 9.59
C CYS A 3 9.81 5.89 8.70
N ASP A 4 10.15 7.12 9.11
CA ASP A 4 9.83 8.36 8.39
C ASP A 4 8.34 8.51 8.04
N ALA A 5 7.49 7.95 8.91
CA ALA A 5 6.05 7.95 8.75
C ALA A 5 5.38 8.18 10.12
N ARG A 6 4.37 9.05 10.12
CA ARG A 6 3.53 9.28 11.30
C ARG A 6 2.67 8.05 11.62
N ARG A 7 2.27 7.93 12.89
CA ARG A 7 1.28 6.94 13.32
C ARG A 7 0.03 6.94 12.40
N PRO A 8 -0.43 5.76 11.95
CA PRO A 8 -1.63 5.68 11.14
C PRO A 8 -2.87 6.08 11.96
N ILE A 9 -3.69 6.94 11.37
CA ILE A 9 -4.95 7.41 11.93
C ILE A 9 -6.11 6.82 11.10
N ALA A 10 -7.23 6.55 11.75
CA ALA A 10 -8.46 6.19 11.07
C ALA A 10 -8.93 7.33 10.15
N MET A 11 -9.52 6.95 9.02
CA MET A 11 -10.03 7.88 8.02
C MET A 11 -11.09 8.84 8.57
N PHE A 12 -11.94 8.32 9.45
CA PHE A 12 -13.05 9.03 10.07
C PHE A 12 -12.96 8.84 11.58
N GLY A 13 -13.12 9.94 12.32
CA GLY A 13 -13.38 9.89 13.76
C GLY A 13 -14.88 9.94 13.98
N TYR A 14 -15.46 8.83 14.42
CA TYR A 14 -16.88 8.77 14.77
C TYR A 14 -17.01 8.82 16.29
N ASP A 15 -17.85 9.73 16.78
CA ASP A 15 -18.08 9.86 18.22
C ASP A 15 -18.64 8.55 18.80
N GLY A 16 -17.99 8.04 19.84
CA GLY A 16 -18.30 6.75 20.45
C GLY A 16 -18.06 5.49 19.61
N GLN A 17 -17.49 5.58 18.39
CA GLN A 17 -17.26 4.41 17.52
C GLN A 17 -15.78 4.22 17.16
N GLY A 18 -15.11 3.41 18.00
CA GLY A 18 -13.77 2.90 17.73
C GLY A 18 -12.65 3.92 17.92
N PRO A 19 -11.38 3.47 17.92
CA PRO A 19 -10.25 4.34 18.15
C PRO A 19 -9.84 5.07 16.86
N SER A 20 -9.60 6.39 16.95
CA SER A 20 -8.96 7.14 15.86
C SER A 20 -7.53 6.66 15.60
N HIS A 21 -6.86 6.11 16.62
CA HIS A 21 -5.57 5.46 16.47
C HIS A 21 -5.76 3.97 16.17
N LEU A 22 -5.25 3.51 15.04
CA LEU A 22 -5.39 2.10 14.62
C LEU A 22 -4.44 1.17 15.39
N LEU A 23 -3.36 1.73 15.94
CA LEU A 23 -2.44 1.00 16.82
C LEU A 23 -3.04 0.92 18.22
N ARG A 24 -3.02 -0.28 18.80
CA ARG A 24 -3.50 -0.53 20.17
C ARG A 24 -2.38 -0.48 21.21
N GLN A 25 -1.14 -0.45 20.75
CA GLN A 25 0.05 -0.28 21.56
C GLN A 25 0.05 1.11 22.22
N THR A 26 0.62 1.22 23.41
CA THR A 26 0.78 2.50 24.10
C THR A 26 1.89 3.33 23.45
N ASP A 27 2.01 4.60 23.84
CA ASP A 27 3.05 5.47 23.31
C ASP A 27 4.46 4.96 23.62
N ASP A 28 4.67 4.28 24.75
CA ASP A 28 5.95 3.69 25.16
C ASP A 28 6.41 2.54 24.23
N ASP A 29 5.46 1.89 23.57
CA ASP A 29 5.70 0.75 22.67
C ASP A 29 5.84 1.16 21.20
N VAL A 30 5.62 2.45 20.86
CA VAL A 30 5.61 2.94 19.48
C VAL A 30 6.65 4.03 19.25
N TRP A 31 7.67 3.67 18.50
CA TRP A 31 8.82 4.52 18.22
C TRP A 31 8.68 5.10 16.82
N GLU A 32 8.62 6.43 16.73
CA GLU A 32 8.71 7.17 15.47
C GLU A 32 10.17 7.56 15.23
N ILE A 33 10.74 7.09 14.13
CA ILE A 33 12.13 7.37 13.76
C ILE A 33 12.13 8.30 12.55
N ASP A 34 12.57 9.53 12.75
CA ASP A 34 12.90 10.45 11.65
C ASP A 34 14.20 9.99 11.00
N CYS A 35 14.11 9.56 9.74
CA CYS A 35 15.25 9.01 9.01
C CYS A 35 16.01 10.09 8.20
N GLY A 36 15.61 11.36 8.27
CA GLY A 36 16.24 12.45 7.52
C GLY A 36 16.25 12.23 6.00
N GLY A 37 15.32 11.42 5.48
CA GLY A 37 15.21 11.04 4.08
C GLY A 37 16.01 9.81 3.63
N ASP A 38 16.92 9.25 4.45
CA ASP A 38 17.60 7.98 4.16
C ASP A 38 16.94 6.81 4.90
N VAL A 39 15.71 6.48 4.50
CA VAL A 39 14.95 5.37 5.10
C VAL A 39 15.70 4.05 4.98
N ALA A 40 16.36 3.78 3.84
CA ALA A 40 17.06 2.52 3.61
C ALA A 40 18.27 2.34 4.54
N GLY A 41 19.09 3.39 4.68
CA GLY A 41 20.22 3.39 5.61
C GLY A 41 19.78 3.22 7.06
N ASN A 42 18.75 3.96 7.48
CA ASN A 42 18.23 3.88 8.85
C ASN A 42 17.58 2.53 9.17
N VAL A 43 16.83 1.94 8.24
CA VAL A 43 16.28 0.58 8.41
C VAL A 43 17.40 -0.44 8.57
N LYS A 44 18.50 -0.30 7.83
CA LYS A 44 19.66 -1.19 7.97
C LYS A 44 20.29 -1.08 9.37
N VAL A 45 20.53 0.14 9.85
CA VAL A 45 21.08 0.37 11.20
C VAL A 45 20.13 -0.19 12.28
N LEU A 46 18.83 0.07 12.15
CA LEU A 46 17.83 -0.47 13.06
C LEU A 46 17.86 -2.00 13.09
N LEU A 47 17.96 -2.64 11.91
CA LEU A 47 18.08 -4.09 11.82
C LEU A 47 19.35 -4.58 12.54
N GLU A 48 20.49 -3.92 12.34
CA GLU A 48 21.75 -4.26 13.02
C GLU A 48 21.62 -4.16 14.55
N GLU A 49 20.99 -3.11 15.07
CA GLU A 49 20.75 -2.94 16.52
C GLU A 49 19.76 -3.97 17.08
N VAL A 50 18.67 -4.24 16.35
CA VAL A 50 17.71 -5.28 16.74
C VAL A 50 18.42 -6.62 16.82
N VAL A 51 19.22 -6.99 15.82
CA VAL A 51 19.98 -8.26 15.83
C VAL A 51 20.92 -8.36 17.04
N LYS A 52 21.55 -7.26 17.50
CA LYS A 52 22.37 -7.28 18.72
C LYS A 52 21.57 -7.58 19.98
N ILE A 53 20.32 -7.12 20.06
CA ILE A 53 19.46 -7.26 21.24
C ILE A 53 18.80 -8.63 21.27
N VAL A 54 18.18 -9.07 20.16
CA VAL A 54 17.45 -10.34 20.10
C VAL A 54 18.34 -11.53 19.72
N GLY A 55 19.52 -11.30 19.15
CA GLY A 55 20.41 -12.35 18.64
C GLY A 55 20.11 -12.72 17.19
N GLU A 56 21.11 -13.29 16.51
CA GLU A 56 20.94 -13.82 15.15
C GLU A 56 19.94 -14.99 15.15
N GLY A 57 19.05 -15.04 14.15
CA GLY A 57 18.07 -16.13 14.01
C GLY A 57 16.73 -15.94 14.71
N VAL A 58 16.47 -14.79 15.35
CA VAL A 58 15.13 -14.41 15.89
C VAL A 58 14.21 -13.83 14.82
N ALA A 59 14.61 -13.87 13.56
CA ALA A 59 13.66 -13.83 12.46
C ALA A 59 12.85 -15.13 12.52
N ASP A 60 11.69 -15.08 13.18
CA ASP A 60 10.71 -16.16 13.08
C ASP A 60 10.52 -16.46 11.59
N ALA A 61 10.96 -17.64 11.20
CA ALA A 61 11.24 -18.08 9.84
C ALA A 61 9.95 -18.31 9.02
N LYS A 62 8.91 -17.51 9.28
CA LYS A 62 7.62 -17.47 8.58
C LYS A 62 7.40 -16.20 7.75
N ILE A 63 8.23 -15.17 7.90
CA ILE A 63 8.35 -14.13 6.84
C ILE A 63 9.21 -14.67 5.67
N ALA A 64 9.72 -15.90 5.80
CA ALA A 64 10.55 -16.60 4.84
C ALA A 64 9.96 -16.58 3.42
N ALA A 65 10.62 -15.80 2.55
CA ALA A 65 10.75 -15.97 1.10
C ALA A 65 9.50 -16.03 0.21
N GLU A 66 8.31 -16.42 0.69
CA GLU A 66 7.06 -16.37 -0.07
C GLU A 66 6.63 -14.92 -0.34
N ALA A 67 6.89 -14.00 0.59
CA ALA A 67 6.66 -12.56 0.40
C ALA A 67 7.54 -11.95 -0.72
N ALA A 68 8.61 -12.63 -1.15
CA ALA A 68 9.52 -12.14 -2.19
C ALA A 68 9.12 -12.57 -3.61
N ARG A 69 8.20 -13.54 -3.76
CA ARG A 69 7.73 -13.96 -5.08
C ARG A 69 6.52 -13.12 -5.47
N ARG A 70 6.75 -12.19 -6.40
CA ARG A 70 5.68 -11.51 -7.11
C ARG A 70 4.68 -12.54 -7.67
N PRO A 71 3.37 -12.40 -7.41
CA PRO A 71 2.35 -13.27 -7.99
C PRO A 71 2.44 -13.32 -9.53
N PRO A 72 1.91 -14.38 -10.16
CA PRO A 72 1.83 -14.41 -11.62
C PRO A 72 1.01 -13.21 -12.15
N PRO A 73 1.27 -12.75 -13.38
CA PRO A 73 0.48 -11.68 -13.99
C PRO A 73 -1.01 -12.02 -14.00
N PRO A 74 -1.89 -11.01 -13.86
CA PRO A 74 -3.34 -11.23 -13.88
C PRO A 74 -3.81 -11.80 -15.22
N THR A 75 -4.81 -12.68 -15.15
CA THR A 75 -5.45 -13.28 -16.32
C THR A 75 -6.73 -12.52 -16.67
N MET A 76 -6.96 -12.29 -17.97
CA MET A 76 -8.15 -11.60 -18.45
C MET A 76 -9.41 -12.46 -18.25
N PRO A 77 -10.45 -11.98 -17.53
CA PRO A 77 -11.67 -12.75 -17.28
C PRO A 77 -12.64 -12.69 -18.48
N ARG A 78 -12.25 -13.22 -19.64
CA ARG A 78 -12.91 -13.02 -20.96
C ARG A 78 -14.41 -13.38 -21.00
N ASP A 79 -14.83 -14.41 -20.27
CA ASP A 79 -16.20 -14.94 -20.30
C ASP A 79 -16.95 -14.72 -18.98
N ALA A 80 -16.36 -13.95 -18.06
CA ALA A 80 -16.97 -13.69 -16.77
C ALA A 80 -17.96 -12.54 -16.84
N LYS A 81 -19.07 -12.63 -16.09
CA LYS A 81 -20.04 -11.53 -15.97
C LYS A 81 -19.36 -10.31 -15.34
N LEU A 82 -19.65 -9.11 -15.86
CA LEU A 82 -19.18 -7.87 -15.25
C LEU A 82 -19.73 -7.72 -13.82
N ASN A 83 -18.82 -7.64 -12.87
CA ASN A 83 -19.05 -7.33 -11.47
C ASN A 83 -17.81 -6.58 -10.94
N PRO A 84 -17.83 -5.99 -9.73
CA PRO A 84 -16.69 -5.21 -9.22
C PRO A 84 -15.36 -5.95 -9.20
N VAL A 85 -15.38 -7.24 -8.83
CA VAL A 85 -14.18 -8.09 -8.77
C VAL A 85 -13.60 -8.33 -10.16
N ASN A 86 -14.45 -8.62 -11.14
CA ASN A 86 -14.04 -8.84 -12.52
C ASN A 86 -13.62 -7.53 -13.21
N LEU A 87 -14.23 -6.39 -12.85
CA LEU A 87 -13.79 -5.08 -13.32
C LEU A 87 -12.35 -4.78 -12.89
N CYS A 88 -12.03 -5.01 -11.61
CA CYS A 88 -10.66 -4.86 -11.11
C CYS A 88 -9.68 -5.76 -11.89
N ALA A 89 -10.10 -6.98 -12.25
CA ALA A 89 -9.22 -7.95 -12.90
C ALA A 89 -8.94 -7.54 -14.35
N VAL A 90 -9.95 -6.98 -15.01
CA VAL A 90 -9.81 -6.36 -16.33
C VAL A 90 -8.84 -5.18 -16.26
N VAL A 91 -8.97 -4.27 -15.29
CA VAL A 91 -8.07 -3.11 -15.14
C VAL A 91 -6.63 -3.57 -14.88
N ALA A 92 -6.43 -4.51 -13.94
CA ALA A 92 -5.12 -5.07 -13.64
C ALA A 92 -4.50 -5.78 -14.85
N CYS A 93 -5.30 -6.46 -15.68
CA CYS A 93 -4.80 -7.10 -16.90
C CYS A 93 -4.49 -6.10 -18.03
N ALA A 94 -5.25 -5.00 -18.12
CA ALA A 94 -5.12 -4.01 -19.19
C ALA A 94 -4.07 -2.92 -18.91
N GLN A 95 -3.64 -2.74 -17.66
CA GLN A 95 -2.71 -1.67 -17.31
C GLN A 95 -1.30 -1.93 -17.89
N PRO A 96 -0.68 -0.93 -18.55
CA PRO A 96 0.67 -1.07 -19.07
C PRO A 96 1.72 -0.92 -17.97
N ALA A 97 2.94 -1.37 -18.24
CA ALA A 97 4.06 -1.11 -17.34
C ALA A 97 4.28 0.40 -17.17
N ARG A 98 4.58 0.81 -15.95
CA ARG A 98 4.85 2.18 -15.52
C ARG A 98 3.67 3.15 -15.66
N CYS A 99 2.44 2.64 -15.75
CA CYS A 99 1.27 3.51 -15.71
C CYS A 99 1.05 4.13 -14.33
N VAL A 100 0.22 5.18 -14.29
CA VAL A 100 -0.35 5.71 -13.06
C VAL A 100 -1.83 5.33 -13.02
N VAL A 101 -2.24 4.60 -11.99
CA VAL A 101 -3.64 4.29 -11.70
C VAL A 101 -4.10 5.22 -10.59
N VAL A 102 -5.08 6.07 -10.89
CA VAL A 102 -5.75 6.90 -9.89
C VAL A 102 -7.05 6.24 -9.50
N ASP A 103 -7.14 5.82 -8.25
CA ASP A 103 -8.25 5.04 -7.72
C ASP A 103 -9.05 5.83 -6.70
N GLU A 104 -10.26 6.18 -7.10
CA GLU A 104 -11.29 6.80 -6.26
C GLU A 104 -12.50 5.85 -6.07
N SER A 105 -12.26 4.55 -6.16
CA SER A 105 -13.28 3.58 -5.84
C SER A 105 -13.43 3.43 -4.32
N LEU A 106 -14.67 3.24 -3.86
CA LEU A 106 -14.97 2.96 -2.45
C LEU A 106 -15.33 1.48 -2.27
N THR A 107 -16.46 1.07 -2.85
CA THR A 107 -16.99 -0.30 -2.69
C THR A 107 -16.48 -1.26 -3.74
N SER A 108 -16.10 -0.76 -4.92
CA SER A 108 -15.89 -1.60 -6.11
C SER A 108 -14.43 -1.93 -6.41
N GLY A 109 -13.45 -1.22 -5.84
CA GLY A 109 -12.02 -1.47 -6.14
C GLY A 109 -11.26 -2.22 -5.07
N GLY A 110 -11.91 -2.69 -4.00
CA GLY A 110 -11.22 -3.37 -2.91
C GLY A 110 -10.35 -4.55 -3.35
N SER A 111 -10.81 -5.32 -4.36
CA SER A 111 -10.04 -6.46 -4.90
C SER A 111 -8.87 -6.07 -5.81
N TYR A 112 -8.75 -4.79 -6.20
CA TYR A 112 -7.72 -4.33 -7.11
C TYR A 112 -6.31 -4.52 -6.55
N TRP A 113 -6.12 -4.34 -5.23
CA TRP A 113 -4.84 -4.55 -4.56
C TRP A 113 -4.26 -5.94 -4.82
N ASP A 114 -5.05 -6.98 -4.54
CA ASP A 114 -4.60 -8.37 -4.72
C ASP A 114 -4.44 -8.72 -6.20
N GLN A 115 -5.36 -8.25 -7.05
CA GLN A 115 -5.33 -8.57 -8.47
C GLN A 115 -4.20 -7.85 -9.23
N SER A 116 -3.78 -6.68 -8.76
CA SER A 116 -2.66 -5.94 -9.33
C SER A 116 -1.30 -6.35 -8.78
N ALA A 117 -1.23 -7.20 -7.74
CA ALA A 117 0.02 -7.61 -7.10
C ALA A 117 1.02 -8.28 -8.07
N GLY A 118 0.51 -8.96 -9.12
CA GLY A 118 1.32 -9.56 -10.18
C GLY A 118 1.68 -8.63 -11.35
N CYS A 119 1.18 -7.38 -11.36
CA CYS A 119 1.33 -6.46 -12.50
C CYS A 119 2.73 -5.85 -12.61
N PRO A 120 3.18 -5.49 -13.83
CA PRO A 120 4.43 -4.75 -14.02
C PRO A 120 4.46 -3.49 -13.15
N GLN A 121 5.66 -3.01 -12.78
CA GLN A 121 5.80 -1.85 -11.89
C GLN A 121 4.92 -0.69 -12.36
N PHE A 122 4.09 -0.15 -11.48
CA PHE A 122 3.16 0.94 -11.74
C PHE A 122 3.01 1.82 -10.49
N THR A 123 2.39 2.98 -10.62
CA THR A 123 2.05 3.86 -9.50
C THR A 123 0.56 3.79 -9.23
N HIS A 124 0.17 3.52 -7.98
CA HIS A 124 -1.23 3.52 -7.55
C HIS A 124 -1.45 4.72 -6.62
N LEU A 125 -2.22 5.70 -7.09
CA LEU A 125 -2.63 6.86 -6.31
C LEU A 125 -4.03 6.61 -5.76
N THR A 126 -4.18 6.68 -4.44
CA THR A 126 -5.45 6.47 -3.75
C THR A 126 -5.82 7.69 -2.92
N LEU A 127 -7.07 7.76 -2.49
CA LEU A 127 -7.58 8.80 -1.60
C LEU A 127 -6.74 8.90 -0.31
N THR A 128 -6.19 10.09 -0.04
CA THR A 128 -5.42 10.40 1.18
C THR A 128 -6.28 10.92 2.34
N GLY A 129 -7.58 11.16 2.10
CA GLY A 129 -8.49 11.83 3.05
C GLY A 129 -9.98 11.50 2.90
N GLY A 130 -10.35 10.54 2.04
CA GLY A 130 -11.73 10.04 1.93
C GLY A 130 -12.70 11.03 1.27
N ALA A 131 -12.16 12.12 0.74
CA ALA A 131 -12.89 13.18 0.08
C ALA A 131 -13.16 12.80 -1.38
N ILE A 132 -14.45 12.64 -1.71
CA ILE A 132 -14.90 12.41 -3.10
C ILE A 132 -14.63 13.67 -3.93
N GLY A 133 -14.18 13.49 -5.16
CA GLY A 133 -13.76 14.52 -6.11
C GLY A 133 -12.25 14.56 -6.38
N PHE A 134 -11.44 13.70 -5.76
CA PHE A 134 -9.99 13.60 -5.96
C PHE A 134 -9.61 13.01 -7.32
N GLY A 135 -10.32 11.97 -7.76
CA GLY A 135 -9.92 11.12 -8.88
C GLY A 135 -9.78 11.88 -10.20
N PRO A 136 -10.80 12.63 -10.66
CA PRO A 136 -10.71 13.38 -11.90
C PRO A 136 -9.55 14.40 -11.96
N PRO A 137 -9.39 15.35 -11.02
CA PRO A 137 -8.31 16.32 -11.08
C PRO A 137 -6.93 15.67 -10.90
N ALA A 138 -6.79 14.67 -10.02
CA ALA A 138 -5.52 13.97 -9.82
C ALA A 138 -5.10 13.17 -11.05
N SER A 139 -6.05 12.57 -11.77
CA SER A 139 -5.77 11.86 -13.03
C SER A 139 -5.22 12.78 -14.10
N VAL A 140 -5.77 14.00 -14.21
CA VAL A 140 -5.25 15.03 -15.13
C VAL A 140 -3.85 15.46 -14.72
N GLY A 141 -3.62 15.75 -13.43
CA GLY A 141 -2.29 16.10 -12.92
C GLY A 141 -1.26 15.01 -13.14
N ALA A 142 -1.63 13.75 -12.90
CA ALA A 142 -0.80 12.58 -13.19
C ALA A 142 -0.44 12.54 -14.67
N ALA A 143 -1.41 12.61 -15.58
CA ALA A 143 -1.17 12.57 -17.01
C ALA A 143 -0.20 13.67 -17.49
N VAL A 144 -0.31 14.88 -16.94
CA VAL A 144 0.63 15.98 -17.24
C VAL A 144 2.03 15.67 -16.69
N ALA A 145 2.13 15.10 -15.50
CA ALA A 145 3.40 14.83 -14.83
C ALA A 145 4.20 13.68 -15.47
N VAL A 146 3.54 12.61 -15.95
CA VAL A 146 4.26 11.48 -16.57
C VAL A 146 4.78 11.81 -17.98
N GLY A 147 4.24 12.84 -18.62
CA GLY A 147 4.57 13.20 -20.00
C GLY A 147 4.14 12.15 -21.03
N PRO A 148 4.30 12.44 -22.34
CA PRO A 148 4.09 11.47 -23.41
C PRO A 148 5.16 10.38 -23.46
#